data_AF-A0A2N3ADV9-F1
#
_entry.id   AF-A0A2N3ADV9-F1
#
_cell.length_a   1.000
_cell.length_b   1.000
_cell.length_c   1.000
_cell.angle_alpha   90.00
_cell.angle_beta   90.00
_cell.angle_gamma   90.00
#
_symmetry.space_group_name_H-M   'P 1'
#
loop_
_entity.id
_entity.type
_entity.pdbx_description
1 polymer ?
#
loop_
_entity_poly.entity_id
_entity_poly.type
_entity_poly.pdbx_seq_one_letter_code
_entity_poly.pdbx_strand_id
1 'polypeptide(L)'
;MDMKRKEDFLLKLLEGNDILKGKFIDNYKDEYEKIRLHVSKPYEPEVLMQSIEDEAEIFREEIEEVDFEEVDWESYNSHGHYVPEYEIAAELAEEEANDFLQPWLDKLKEAMQFNDFTEIVRRLSAIVLGSETAEINDPDENLSPEPNRYFIDRTKEFLDTRYFTLKDRYFSDDDLRNGFDLLFRFNQKCFSESISCLGLFQDLLIKVTTNKSSAEFIDEAIVKYHADLRNTPSLGSHIALKLNDIQRWVATLEDSFGLEYSTSEQLTDYYFKNDKVKFDQFAFRLFTVFGSKAIDNLMDKVKKGSAVHIAILEHLVIYKADYGAYIELKQYIDTAQAEAIIDNLNYPDSKVKFYGKERNFDKLEALIHKNLKEYQSFLSINYREALKYLYPEKPDAAWEIAKKIIIKKMSSDKNRDTYQMLAGLLGDAKHYLKKQPEVQQVIMDLYGHRPNLPALKDEFRKAGLMT
;
A
#
# COMPACT_ATOMS: atom_id res chain seq x y z
N MET A 1 56.78 -4.44 16.02
CA MET A 1 55.52 -3.65 15.98
C MET A 1 54.39 -4.64 16.21
N ASP A 2 53.63 -4.43 17.28
CA ASP A 2 52.48 -5.25 17.70
C ASP A 2 51.47 -5.42 16.54
N MET A 3 50.82 -6.59 16.43
CA MET A 3 49.93 -6.93 15.33
C MET A 3 48.76 -5.94 15.23
N LYS A 4 48.18 -5.59 16.39
CA LYS A 4 47.13 -4.57 16.50
C LYS A 4 47.58 -3.20 15.99
N ARG A 5 48.81 -2.77 16.29
CA ARG A 5 49.35 -1.50 15.79
C ARG A 5 49.55 -1.47 14.27
N LYS A 6 49.80 -2.63 13.65
CA LYS A 6 49.92 -2.72 12.19
C LYS A 6 48.54 -2.65 11.52
N GLU A 7 47.55 -3.30 12.11
CA GLU A 7 46.15 -3.26 11.69
C GLU A 7 45.57 -1.85 11.82
N ASP A 8 45.79 -1.17 12.96
CA ASP A 8 45.40 0.22 13.17
C ASP A 8 46.04 1.16 12.12
N PHE A 9 47.31 0.95 11.79
CA PHE A 9 48.01 1.76 10.78
C PHE A 9 47.47 1.53 9.38
N LEU A 10 47.17 0.27 9.03
CA LEU A 10 46.58 -0.08 7.74
C LEU A 10 45.20 0.55 7.59
N LEU A 11 44.33 0.45 8.60
CA LEU A 11 43.00 1.07 8.55
C LEU A 11 43.09 2.59 8.41
N LYS A 12 43.96 3.27 9.15
CA LYS A 12 44.18 4.72 9.00
C LYS A 12 44.63 5.11 7.59
N LEU A 13 45.45 4.27 6.95
CA LEU A 13 45.93 4.52 5.59
C LEU A 13 44.84 4.28 4.54
N LEU A 14 43.94 3.32 4.78
CA LEU A 14 42.77 3.08 3.93
C LEU A 14 41.72 4.20 4.12
N GLU A 15 41.49 4.67 5.34
CA GLU A 15 40.55 5.76 5.64
C GLU A 15 40.95 7.09 5.01
N GLY A 16 42.24 7.32 4.77
CA GLY A 16 42.73 8.51 4.07
C GLY A 16 42.64 8.43 2.54
N ASN A 17 42.15 7.32 1.95
CA ASN A 17 42.10 7.14 0.51
C ASN A 17 41.01 6.15 0.07
N ASP A 18 39.84 6.68 -0.29
CA ASP A 18 38.66 5.88 -0.68
C ASP A 18 38.92 4.95 -1.87
N ILE A 19 39.73 5.38 -2.85
CA ILE A 19 40.09 4.55 -4.01
C ILE A 19 40.92 3.33 -3.57
N LEU A 20 41.88 3.54 -2.68
CA LEU A 20 42.72 2.47 -2.15
C LEU A 20 41.93 1.54 -1.24
N LYS A 21 41.04 2.10 -0.41
CA LYS A 21 40.11 1.36 0.44
C LYS A 21 39.20 0.46 -0.40
N GLY A 22 38.55 1.01 -1.42
CA GLY A 22 37.71 0.23 -2.35
C GLY A 22 38.48 -0.92 -3.00
N LYS A 23 39.65 -0.63 -3.58
CA LYS A 23 40.51 -1.67 -4.18
C LYS A 23 40.98 -2.72 -3.17
N PHE A 24 41.25 -2.33 -1.93
CA PHE A 24 41.65 -3.27 -0.89
C PHE A 24 40.49 -4.19 -0.51
N ILE A 25 39.31 -3.61 -0.29
CA ILE A 25 38.09 -4.34 0.06
C ILE A 25 37.68 -5.32 -1.06
N ASP A 26 37.73 -4.91 -2.32
CA ASP A 26 37.37 -5.75 -3.46
C ASP A 26 38.24 -7.01 -3.55
N ASN A 27 39.52 -6.90 -3.17
CA ASN A 27 40.49 -7.99 -3.27
C ASN A 27 40.68 -8.78 -1.97
N TYR A 28 40.36 -8.20 -0.81
CA TYR A 28 40.67 -8.73 0.53
C TYR A 28 39.52 -8.55 1.52
N LYS A 29 38.28 -8.79 1.08
CA LYS A 29 37.06 -8.56 1.87
C LYS A 29 37.08 -9.26 3.23
N ASP A 30 37.46 -10.54 3.26
CA ASP A 30 37.46 -11.34 4.49
C ASP A 30 38.54 -10.88 5.48
N GLU A 31 39.71 -10.50 4.97
CA GLU A 31 40.80 -9.93 5.77
C GLU A 31 40.42 -8.56 6.33
N TYR A 32 39.81 -7.71 5.50
CA TYR A 32 39.34 -6.39 5.91
C TYR A 32 38.30 -6.50 7.03
N GLU A 33 37.30 -7.39 6.91
CA GLU A 33 36.31 -7.60 7.97
C GLU A 33 36.94 -8.14 9.27
N LYS A 34 37.92 -9.04 9.19
CA LYS A 34 38.67 -9.49 10.37
C LYS A 34 39.38 -8.31 11.04
N ILE A 35 40.08 -7.48 10.27
CA ILE A 35 40.82 -6.33 10.77
C ILE A 35 39.85 -5.33 11.44
N ARG A 36 38.75 -4.99 10.76
CA ARG A 36 37.71 -4.07 11.26
C ARG A 36 37.18 -4.51 12.63
N LEU A 37 36.93 -5.81 12.82
CA LEU A 37 36.39 -6.34 14.08
C LEU A 37 37.39 -6.36 15.25
N HIS A 38 38.71 -6.25 14.98
CA HIS A 38 39.74 -6.25 16.02
C HIS A 38 40.19 -4.83 16.43
N VAL A 39 39.95 -3.85 15.56
CA VAL A 39 40.35 -2.46 15.79
C VAL A 39 39.20 -1.70 16.45
N SER A 40 39.42 -1.30 17.71
CA SER A 40 38.50 -0.42 18.43
C SER A 40 38.90 1.02 18.16
N LYS A 41 38.00 1.78 17.53
CA LYS A 41 38.14 3.24 17.38
C LYS A 41 37.66 3.92 18.67
N PRO A 42 38.33 5.00 19.11
CA PRO A 42 37.80 5.81 20.20
C PRO A 42 36.44 6.37 19.80
N TYR A 43 35.44 6.18 20.65
CA TYR A 43 34.12 6.75 20.47
C TYR A 43 34.09 8.18 21.03
N GLU A 44 34.01 9.16 20.14
CA GLU A 44 33.97 10.59 20.47
C GLU A 44 32.63 11.16 19.99
N PRO A 45 31.54 11.03 20.79
CA PRO A 45 30.18 11.32 20.34
C PRO A 45 30.01 12.76 19.89
N GLU A 46 30.68 13.72 20.53
CA GLU A 46 30.58 15.14 20.19
C GLU A 46 31.23 15.44 18.82
N VAL A 47 32.35 14.78 18.50
CA VAL A 47 33.01 14.90 17.19
C VAL A 47 32.15 14.27 16.10
N LEU A 48 31.56 13.12 16.37
CA LEU A 48 30.66 12.44 15.44
C LEU A 48 29.38 13.26 15.20
N MET A 49 28.80 13.86 16.24
CA MET A 49 27.65 14.75 16.10
C MET A 49 27.98 15.99 15.26
N GLN A 50 29.13 16.63 15.48
CA GLN A 50 29.56 17.74 14.63
C GLN A 50 29.74 17.29 13.18
N SER A 51 30.32 16.11 12.95
CA SER A 51 30.47 15.56 11.61
C SER A 51 29.14 15.25 10.91
N ILE A 52 28.08 14.90 11.66
CA ILE A 52 26.72 14.77 11.10
C ILE A 52 26.22 16.12 10.63
N GLU A 53 26.38 17.17 11.44
CA GLU A 53 25.95 18.53 11.11
C GLU A 53 26.71 19.08 9.90
N ASP A 54 28.03 18.89 9.85
CA ASP A 54 28.88 19.34 8.74
C ASP A 54 28.51 18.63 7.42
N GLU A 55 28.28 17.31 7.45
CA GLU A 55 27.90 16.55 6.25
C GLU A 55 26.44 16.83 5.84
N ALA A 56 25.55 17.09 6.80
CA ALA A 56 24.18 17.52 6.53
C ALA A 56 24.11 18.91 5.89
N GLU A 57 24.97 19.84 6.32
CA GLU A 57 25.08 21.17 5.73
C GLU A 57 25.51 21.09 4.27
N ILE A 58 26.52 20.27 3.96
CA ILE A 58 26.96 20.04 2.58
C ILE A 58 25.81 19.45 1.74
N PHE A 59 25.12 18.44 2.27
CA PHE A 59 23.96 17.87 1.58
C PHE A 59 22.88 18.93 1.32
N ARG A 60 22.59 19.78 2.32
CA ARG A 60 21.59 20.85 2.24
C ARG A 60 21.95 21.91 1.22
N GLU A 61 23.20 22.36 1.20
CA GLU A 61 23.67 23.35 0.22
C GLU A 61 23.58 22.78 -1.21
N GLU A 62 24.00 21.52 -1.42
CA GLU A 62 23.99 20.93 -2.76
C GLU A 62 22.57 20.63 -3.28
N ILE A 63 21.62 20.23 -2.41
CA ILE A 63 20.23 19.97 -2.82
C ILE A 63 19.45 21.25 -3.11
N GLU A 64 19.74 22.34 -2.39
CA GLU A 64 19.13 23.67 -2.62
C GLU A 64 19.60 24.31 -3.93
N GLU A 65 20.73 23.85 -4.49
CA GLU A 65 21.23 24.26 -5.80
C GLU A 65 20.54 23.53 -6.97
N VAL A 66 19.75 22.47 -6.71
CA VAL A 66 19.01 21.75 -7.75
C VAL A 66 17.79 22.56 -8.18
N ASP A 67 17.66 22.81 -9.48
CA ASP A 67 16.59 23.63 -10.06
C ASP A 67 15.38 22.78 -10.43
N PHE A 68 14.35 22.80 -9.58
CA PHE A 68 13.06 22.13 -9.85
C PHE A 68 12.03 23.06 -10.53
N GLU A 69 12.38 24.33 -10.78
CA GLU A 69 11.52 25.29 -11.48
C GLU A 69 11.66 25.13 -13.01
N GLU A 70 12.88 24.93 -13.51
CA GLU A 70 13.15 24.71 -14.94
C GLU A 70 13.66 23.29 -15.24
N VAL A 71 12.77 22.30 -15.19
CA VAL A 71 13.11 20.89 -15.50
C VAL A 71 13.67 20.70 -16.92
N ASP A 72 14.63 19.78 -17.09
CA ASP A 72 15.28 19.52 -18.38
C ASP A 72 14.37 18.75 -19.36
N TRP A 73 13.50 19.49 -20.04
CA TRP A 73 12.61 18.95 -21.09
C TRP A 73 13.34 18.27 -22.25
N GLU A 74 14.63 18.56 -22.48
CA GLU A 74 15.39 17.94 -23.58
C GLU A 74 15.79 16.49 -23.27
N SER A 75 15.81 16.11 -22.00
CA SER A 75 16.10 14.75 -21.55
C SER A 75 14.92 13.78 -21.70
N TYR A 76 13.68 14.29 -21.85
CA TYR A 76 12.47 13.46 -21.91
C TYR A 76 12.37 12.61 -23.18
N ASN A 77 12.21 11.29 -22.99
CA ASN A 77 11.97 10.34 -24.06
C ASN A 77 10.49 9.91 -24.08
N SER A 78 9.78 10.23 -25.17
CA SER A 78 8.33 9.95 -25.27
C SER A 78 7.94 8.48 -25.08
N HIS A 79 6.96 8.24 -24.21
CA HIS A 79 6.41 6.91 -23.88
C HIS A 79 5.51 6.29 -24.97
N GLY A 80 5.45 6.89 -26.18
CA GLY A 80 4.64 6.39 -27.30
C GLY A 80 3.12 6.55 -27.16
N HIS A 81 2.67 7.24 -26.11
CA HIS A 81 1.29 7.67 -25.87
C HIS A 81 1.28 9.09 -25.28
N TYR A 82 0.11 9.74 -25.26
CA TYR A 82 -0.02 11.09 -24.69
C TYR A 82 0.11 11.02 -23.16
N VAL A 83 1.03 11.82 -22.62
CA VAL A 83 1.22 12.07 -21.20
C VAL A 83 1.07 13.59 -21.00
N PRO A 84 0.26 14.05 -20.03
CA PRO A 84 0.15 15.48 -19.72
C PRO A 84 1.49 16.10 -19.32
N GLU A 85 1.69 17.39 -19.63
CA GLU A 85 2.95 18.11 -19.36
C GLU A 85 3.32 18.10 -17.87
N TYR A 86 2.37 18.25 -16.96
CA TYR A 86 2.65 18.21 -15.52
C TYR A 86 3.15 16.84 -15.04
N GLU A 87 2.73 15.73 -15.66
CA GLU A 87 3.24 14.39 -15.33
C GLU A 87 4.66 14.22 -15.84
N ILE A 88 4.97 14.79 -17.01
CA ILE A 88 6.33 14.79 -17.56
C ILE A 88 7.26 15.64 -16.69
N ALA A 89 6.82 16.81 -16.24
CA ALA A 89 7.61 17.68 -15.36
C ALA A 89 7.93 17.00 -14.02
N ALA A 90 6.94 16.31 -13.43
CA ALA A 90 7.16 15.50 -12.23
C ALA A 90 8.16 14.36 -12.48
N GLU A 91 8.02 13.60 -13.59
CA GLU A 91 8.97 12.53 -13.94
C GLU A 91 10.42 13.07 -14.07
N LEU A 92 10.61 14.21 -14.73
CA LEU A 92 11.92 14.83 -14.91
C LEU A 92 12.51 15.35 -13.59
N ALA A 93 11.70 16.02 -12.76
CA ALA A 93 12.14 16.47 -11.44
C ALA A 93 12.54 15.28 -10.55
N GLU A 94 11.78 14.17 -10.59
CA GLU A 94 12.13 12.95 -9.88
C GLU A 94 13.46 12.35 -10.37
N GLU A 95 13.71 12.33 -11.69
CA GLU A 95 14.98 11.87 -12.27
C GLU A 95 16.15 12.72 -11.79
N GLU A 96 16.03 14.04 -11.83
CA GLU A 96 17.08 14.99 -11.40
C GLU A 96 17.36 14.89 -9.90
N ALA A 97 16.31 14.78 -9.08
CA ALA A 97 16.43 14.52 -7.65
C ALA A 97 17.11 13.18 -7.34
N ASN A 98 16.80 12.13 -8.12
CA ASN A 98 17.43 10.82 -7.98
C ASN A 98 18.91 10.85 -8.36
N ASP A 99 19.27 11.53 -9.45
CA ASP A 99 20.65 11.68 -9.91
C ASP A 99 21.50 12.43 -8.88
N PHE A 100 20.94 13.47 -8.24
CA PHE A 100 21.58 14.14 -7.11
C PHE A 100 21.75 13.23 -5.88
N LEU A 101 20.71 12.49 -5.50
CA LEU A 101 20.72 11.66 -4.30
C LEU A 101 21.61 10.41 -4.45
N GLN A 102 21.77 9.88 -5.67
CA GLN A 102 22.43 8.61 -5.93
C GLN A 102 23.89 8.53 -5.42
N PRO A 103 24.78 9.53 -5.61
CA PRO A 103 26.11 9.55 -5.02
C PRO A 103 26.13 9.42 -3.49
N TRP A 104 25.16 10.02 -2.80
CA TRP A 104 25.01 9.94 -1.35
C TRP A 104 24.57 8.54 -0.91
N LEU A 105 23.62 7.95 -1.63
CA LEU A 105 23.18 6.57 -1.40
C LEU A 105 24.28 5.56 -1.69
N ASP A 106 25.15 5.80 -2.68
CA ASP A 106 26.29 4.92 -2.95
C ASP A 106 27.35 4.97 -1.85
N LYS A 107 27.62 6.14 -1.26
CA LYS A 107 28.47 6.24 -0.06
C LYS A 107 27.85 5.51 1.14
N LEU A 108 26.53 5.65 1.34
CA LEU A 108 25.81 4.92 2.37
C LEU A 108 25.87 3.40 2.14
N LYS A 109 25.72 2.96 0.89
CA LYS A 109 25.86 1.56 0.48
C LYS A 109 27.23 1.00 0.84
N GLU A 110 28.29 1.75 0.54
CA GLU A 110 29.65 1.36 0.90
C GLU A 110 29.78 1.22 2.42
N ALA A 111 29.27 2.20 3.18
CA ALA A 111 29.30 2.15 4.64
C ALA A 111 28.53 0.94 5.20
N MET A 112 27.35 0.63 4.64
CA MET A 112 26.56 -0.56 5.00
C MET A 112 27.32 -1.86 4.74
N GLN A 113 28.14 -1.91 3.71
CA GLN A 113 28.93 -3.10 3.36
C GLN A 113 30.20 -3.23 4.19
N PHE A 114 30.88 -2.12 4.52
CA PHE A 114 32.28 -2.17 4.95
C PHE A 114 32.62 -1.32 6.18
N ASN A 115 31.75 -0.44 6.68
CA ASN A 115 32.05 0.42 7.83
C ASN A 115 31.33 -0.02 9.11
N ASP A 116 31.80 0.36 10.29
CA ASP A 116 31.10 0.04 11.54
C ASP A 116 29.68 0.64 11.59
N PHE A 117 28.89 0.18 12.57
CA PHE A 117 27.50 0.62 12.70
C PHE A 117 27.38 2.13 12.99
N THR A 118 28.37 2.69 13.71
CA THR A 118 28.43 4.13 14.00
C THR A 118 28.51 4.96 12.73
N GLU A 119 29.35 4.57 11.76
CA GLU A 119 29.46 5.28 10.48
C GLU A 119 28.20 5.18 9.62
N ILE A 120 27.52 4.02 9.64
CA ILE A 120 26.22 3.85 8.96
C ILE A 120 25.22 4.85 9.52
N VAL A 121 25.11 4.89 10.86
CA VAL A 121 24.22 5.83 11.57
C VAL A 121 24.60 7.26 11.25
N ARG A 122 25.89 7.61 11.27
CA ARG A 122 26.40 8.96 10.99
C ARG A 122 25.96 9.45 9.61
N ARG A 123 26.23 8.67 8.56
CA ARG A 123 25.88 9.01 7.17
C ARG A 123 24.38 9.13 6.96
N LEU A 124 23.63 8.17 7.47
CA LEU A 124 22.18 8.18 7.34
C LEU A 124 21.57 9.38 8.08
N SER A 125 22.08 9.71 9.26
CA SER A 125 21.66 10.89 10.03
C SER A 125 21.96 12.19 9.29
N ALA A 126 23.11 12.27 8.60
CA ALA A 126 23.48 13.45 7.82
C ALA A 126 22.52 13.67 6.64
N ILE A 127 22.20 12.63 5.86
CA ILE A 127 21.23 12.72 4.75
C ILE A 127 19.86 13.16 5.27
N VAL A 128 19.38 12.54 6.36
CA VAL A 128 18.07 12.87 6.95
C VAL A 128 18.04 14.32 7.46
N LEU A 129 19.07 14.75 8.21
CA LEU A 129 19.13 16.13 8.70
C LEU A 129 19.23 17.14 7.56
N GLY A 130 20.07 16.87 6.55
CA GLY A 130 20.21 17.75 5.38
C GLY A 130 18.90 17.88 4.62
N SER A 131 18.21 16.77 4.39
CA SER A 131 16.90 16.76 3.73
C SER A 131 15.83 17.50 4.55
N GLU A 132 15.76 17.29 5.86
CA GLU A 132 14.77 17.94 6.75
C GLU A 132 14.99 19.45 6.87
N THR A 133 16.22 19.93 6.70
CA THR A 133 16.56 21.35 6.88
C THR A 133 16.66 22.14 5.59
N ALA A 134 16.58 21.47 4.43
CA ALA A 134 16.69 22.12 3.12
C ALA A 134 15.49 23.01 2.78
N GLU A 135 15.75 24.17 2.20
CA GLU A 135 14.75 25.06 1.60
C GLU A 135 14.64 24.81 0.09
N ILE A 136 14.07 23.65 -0.29
CA ILE A 136 13.97 23.24 -1.70
C ILE A 136 12.94 24.10 -2.44
N ASN A 137 13.38 24.79 -3.50
CA ASN A 137 12.52 25.61 -4.34
C ASN A 137 11.84 24.76 -5.43
N ASP A 138 10.63 24.28 -5.15
CA ASP A 138 9.77 23.54 -6.10
C ASP A 138 8.41 24.25 -6.22
N PRO A 139 8.32 25.36 -6.96
CA PRO A 139 7.12 26.21 -6.99
C PRO A 139 5.91 25.54 -7.66
N ASP A 140 6.16 24.54 -8.52
CA ASP A 140 5.13 23.80 -9.25
C ASP A 140 4.75 22.46 -8.58
N GLU A 141 5.33 22.16 -7.40
CA GLU A 141 5.10 20.93 -6.64
C GLU A 141 5.40 19.66 -7.47
N ASN A 142 6.43 19.70 -8.31
CA ASN A 142 6.81 18.61 -9.21
C ASN A 142 7.23 17.34 -8.45
N LEU A 143 7.91 17.48 -7.30
CA LEU A 143 8.31 16.35 -6.46
C LEU A 143 7.17 15.90 -5.53
N SER A 144 6.64 16.86 -4.76
CA SER A 144 5.46 16.72 -3.92
C SER A 144 5.18 18.05 -3.19
N PRO A 145 4.04 18.18 -2.50
CA PRO A 145 3.81 19.33 -1.61
C PRO A 145 4.84 19.48 -0.46
N GLU A 146 5.61 18.43 -0.15
CA GLU A 146 6.68 18.42 0.85
C GLU A 146 7.97 17.89 0.19
N PRO A 147 8.70 18.68 -0.63
CA PRO A 147 9.83 18.18 -1.42
C PRO A 147 10.93 17.52 -0.56
N ASN A 148 11.17 18.02 0.65
CA ASN A 148 12.09 17.43 1.63
C ASN A 148 11.76 15.94 1.92
N ARG A 149 10.46 15.62 1.94
CA ARG A 149 9.97 14.26 2.21
C ARG A 149 10.30 13.29 1.08
N TYR A 150 10.40 13.77 -0.16
CA TYR A 150 10.83 12.94 -1.29
C TYR A 150 12.19 12.29 -1.00
N PHE A 151 13.18 13.07 -0.58
CA PHE A 151 14.54 12.58 -0.30
C PHE A 151 14.60 11.64 0.90
N ILE A 152 13.79 11.90 1.92
CA ILE A 152 13.66 11.05 3.10
C ILE A 152 13.03 9.70 2.72
N ASP A 153 11.94 9.73 1.96
CA ASP A 153 11.22 8.53 1.51
C ASP A 153 12.08 7.70 0.54
N ARG A 154 12.83 8.33 -0.38
CA ARG A 154 13.80 7.64 -1.24
C ARG A 154 14.95 7.03 -0.46
N THR A 155 15.45 7.73 0.57
CA THR A 155 16.47 7.17 1.47
C THR A 155 15.93 5.96 2.24
N LYS A 156 14.67 6.01 2.68
CA LYS A 156 13.99 4.88 3.31
C LYS A 156 13.81 3.71 2.35
N GLU A 157 13.33 3.94 1.13
CA GLU A 157 13.22 2.89 0.09
C GLU A 157 14.59 2.26 -0.20
N PHE A 158 15.66 3.05 -0.23
CA PHE A 158 17.01 2.53 -0.38
C PHE A 158 17.39 1.59 0.76
N LEU A 159 17.09 1.94 2.02
CA LEU A 159 17.32 1.05 3.16
C LEU A 159 16.47 -0.23 3.08
N ASP A 160 15.19 -0.09 2.76
CA ASP A 160 14.21 -1.19 2.66
C ASP A 160 14.52 -2.14 1.50
N THR A 161 15.19 -1.66 0.44
CA THR A 161 15.66 -2.51 -0.66
C THR A 161 17.03 -3.11 -0.38
N ARG A 162 17.91 -2.45 0.41
CA ARG A 162 19.30 -2.89 0.63
C ARG A 162 19.56 -3.54 1.98
N TYR A 163 18.61 -3.61 2.90
CA TYR A 163 18.82 -4.22 4.24
C TYR A 163 19.30 -5.68 4.19
N PHE A 164 19.07 -6.40 3.09
CA PHE A 164 19.60 -7.76 2.92
C PHE A 164 21.14 -7.79 2.92
N THR A 165 21.80 -6.70 2.54
CA THR A 165 23.27 -6.58 2.57
C THR A 165 23.82 -6.64 4.00
N LEU A 166 23.01 -6.35 5.01
CA LEU A 166 23.37 -6.45 6.42
C LEU A 166 23.10 -7.84 7.02
N LYS A 167 22.41 -8.75 6.31
CA LYS A 167 21.95 -10.04 6.86
C LYS A 167 23.10 -10.94 7.32
N ASP A 168 24.23 -10.89 6.64
CA ASP A 168 25.39 -11.74 6.91
C ASP A 168 26.53 -10.97 7.61
N ARG A 169 26.25 -9.74 8.04
CA ARG A 169 27.23 -8.85 8.64
C ARG A 169 27.25 -8.98 10.16
N TYR A 170 28.44 -9.09 10.73
CA TYR A 170 28.65 -9.10 12.17
C TYR A 170 29.10 -7.72 12.65
N PHE A 171 28.45 -7.19 13.68
CA PHE A 171 28.86 -5.98 14.38
C PHE A 171 29.39 -6.37 15.75
N SER A 172 30.47 -5.72 16.19
CA SER A 172 30.97 -5.91 17.56
C SER A 172 29.99 -5.30 18.57
N ASP A 173 30.04 -5.73 19.84
CA ASP A 173 29.20 -5.15 20.89
C ASP A 173 29.47 -3.64 21.07
N ASP A 174 30.74 -3.22 20.92
CA ASP A 174 31.14 -1.82 20.97
C ASP A 174 30.57 -1.03 19.77
N ASP A 175 30.60 -1.60 18.56
CA ASP A 175 30.01 -0.97 17.35
C ASP A 175 28.52 -0.71 17.55
N LEU A 176 27.79 -1.71 18.05
CA LEU A 176 26.35 -1.62 18.29
C LEU A 176 26.03 -0.60 19.37
N ARG A 177 26.73 -0.67 20.51
CA ARG A 177 26.54 0.26 21.63
C ARG A 177 26.80 1.70 21.21
N ASN A 178 27.89 1.96 20.49
CA ASN A 178 28.25 3.29 20.02
C ASN A 178 27.30 3.82 18.95
N GLY A 179 26.90 2.98 18.00
CA GLY A 179 25.94 3.37 16.97
C GLY A 179 24.54 3.64 17.53
N PHE A 180 24.05 2.84 18.48
CA PHE A 180 22.81 3.15 19.19
C PHE A 180 22.95 4.45 20.01
N ASP A 181 24.04 4.63 20.76
CA ASP A 181 24.24 5.88 21.52
C ASP A 181 24.21 7.12 20.62
N LEU A 182 24.87 7.05 19.46
CA LEU A 182 24.90 8.13 18.48
C LEU A 182 23.51 8.41 17.91
N LEU A 183 22.78 7.39 17.46
CA LEU A 183 21.46 7.56 16.86
C LEU A 183 20.47 8.19 17.84
N PHE A 184 20.40 7.67 19.06
CA PHE A 184 19.44 8.15 20.04
C PHE A 184 19.80 9.54 20.57
N ARG A 185 21.10 9.86 20.67
CA ARG A 185 21.56 11.24 20.92
C ARG A 185 21.15 12.18 19.80
N PHE A 186 21.36 11.79 18.55
CA PHE A 186 20.98 12.56 17.37
C PHE A 186 19.46 12.81 17.35
N ASN A 187 18.65 11.75 17.54
CA ASN A 187 17.20 11.85 17.60
C ASN A 187 16.74 12.81 18.72
N GLN A 188 17.34 12.72 19.92
CA GLN A 188 17.01 13.64 21.01
C GLN A 188 17.38 15.09 20.69
N LYS A 189 18.53 15.34 20.06
CA LYS A 189 19.02 16.68 19.73
C LYS A 189 18.20 17.34 18.62
N CYS A 190 17.91 16.60 17.55
CA CYS A 190 17.40 17.15 16.30
C CYS A 190 15.90 16.90 16.06
N PHE A 191 15.30 15.88 16.68
CA PHE A 191 13.95 15.39 16.35
C PHE A 191 13.06 15.20 17.59
N SER A 192 13.28 15.96 18.66
CA SER A 192 12.47 15.84 19.88
C SER A 192 11.01 16.30 19.72
N GLU A 193 10.71 17.11 18.70
CA GLU A 193 9.38 17.70 18.46
C GLU A 193 8.75 17.32 17.10
N SER A 194 9.47 16.64 16.20
CA SER A 194 9.02 16.31 14.84
C SER A 194 8.83 14.79 14.63
N ILE A 195 8.43 14.38 13.41
CA ILE A 195 8.29 12.97 13.03
C ILE A 195 9.54 12.21 13.46
N SER A 196 9.38 11.15 14.25
CA SER A 196 10.51 10.50 14.90
C SER A 196 11.46 9.92 13.84
N CYS A 197 12.68 10.44 13.77
CA CYS A 197 13.79 9.89 12.99
C CYS A 197 13.90 8.36 13.18
N LEU A 198 13.58 7.86 14.38
CA LEU A 198 13.50 6.43 14.69
C LEU A 198 12.61 5.61 13.75
N GLY A 199 11.55 6.18 13.17
CA GLY A 199 10.68 5.51 12.20
C GLY A 199 11.37 5.20 10.89
N LEU A 200 12.31 6.05 10.46
CA LEU A 200 13.16 5.80 9.29
C LEU A 200 14.18 4.71 9.56
N PHE A 201 14.70 4.66 10.79
CA PHE A 201 15.72 3.71 11.21
C PHE A 201 15.14 2.38 11.72
N GLN A 202 13.82 2.26 11.85
CA GLN A 202 13.16 1.12 12.52
C GLN A 202 13.63 -0.23 12.00
N ASP A 203 13.59 -0.43 10.67
CA ASP A 203 13.91 -1.73 10.07
C ASP A 203 15.40 -2.04 10.18
N LEU A 204 16.27 -1.02 10.07
CA LEU A 204 17.69 -1.14 10.35
C LEU A 204 17.95 -1.56 11.79
N LEU A 205 17.29 -0.92 12.77
CA LEU A 205 17.43 -1.22 14.19
C LEU A 205 16.96 -2.64 14.54
N ILE A 206 15.80 -3.05 14.00
CA ILE A 206 15.30 -4.43 14.13
C ILE A 206 16.33 -5.42 13.57
N LYS A 207 16.92 -5.08 12.41
CA LYS A 207 17.86 -5.94 11.71
C LYS A 207 19.16 -6.17 12.50
N VAL A 208 19.73 -5.13 13.08
CA VAL A 208 20.97 -5.25 13.87
C VAL A 208 20.74 -5.79 15.28
N THR A 209 19.50 -5.70 15.79
CA THR A 209 19.09 -6.25 17.09
C THR A 209 18.80 -7.76 16.99
N THR A 210 19.84 -8.57 16.81
CA THR A 210 19.70 -10.01 16.52
C THR A 210 19.54 -10.90 17.76
N ASN A 211 20.02 -10.47 18.94
CA ASN A 211 20.11 -11.29 20.15
C ASN A 211 19.78 -10.47 21.41
N LYS A 212 19.88 -11.09 22.59
CA LYS A 212 19.57 -10.43 23.86
C LYS A 212 20.53 -9.29 24.18
N SER A 213 21.84 -9.47 23.97
CA SER A 213 22.85 -8.45 24.27
C SER A 213 22.63 -7.19 23.42
N SER A 214 22.40 -7.33 22.12
CA SER A 214 22.09 -6.17 21.26
C SER A 214 20.76 -5.50 21.61
N ALA A 215 19.78 -6.27 22.10
CA ALA A 215 18.54 -5.72 22.64
C ALA A 215 18.74 -4.96 23.95
N GLU A 216 19.66 -5.39 24.82
CA GLU A 216 20.03 -4.66 26.04
C GLU A 216 20.72 -3.34 25.69
N PHE A 217 21.59 -3.30 24.67
CA PHE A 217 22.28 -2.06 24.27
C PHE A 217 21.33 -0.99 23.73
N ILE A 218 20.38 -1.39 22.87
CA ILE A 218 19.38 -0.43 22.36
C ILE A 218 18.44 0.01 23.49
N ASP A 219 18.07 -0.89 24.42
CA ASP A 219 17.24 -0.54 25.57
C ASP A 219 17.92 0.46 26.52
N GLU A 220 19.23 0.28 26.77
CA GLU A 220 20.05 1.24 27.50
C GLU A 220 20.03 2.62 26.84
N ALA A 221 20.12 2.69 25.50
CA ALA A 221 20.06 3.95 24.76
C ALA A 221 18.67 4.60 24.83
N ILE A 222 17.60 3.82 24.68
CA ILE A 222 16.21 4.29 24.81
C ILE A 222 15.99 4.94 26.18
N VAL A 223 16.42 4.27 27.25
CA VAL A 223 16.29 4.78 28.63
C VAL A 223 17.13 6.03 28.84
N LYS A 224 18.39 6.02 28.38
CA LYS A 224 19.33 7.14 28.54
C LYS A 224 18.84 8.43 27.86
N TYR A 225 18.25 8.31 26.67
CA TYR A 225 17.83 9.46 25.86
C TYR A 225 16.33 9.75 25.94
N HIS A 226 15.60 9.03 26.80
CA HIS A 226 14.14 9.16 26.97
C HIS A 226 13.38 9.04 25.64
N ALA A 227 13.78 8.08 24.81
CA ALA A 227 13.23 7.92 23.47
C ALA A 227 11.82 7.32 23.51
N ASP A 228 10.90 7.96 22.79
CA ASP A 228 9.52 7.51 22.67
C ASP A 228 9.36 6.54 21.49
N LEU A 229 8.98 5.29 21.79
CA LEU A 229 8.76 4.25 20.79
C LEU A 229 7.29 4.09 20.37
N ARG A 230 6.39 4.98 20.82
CA ARG A 230 4.96 4.89 20.45
C ARG A 230 4.76 4.86 18.94
N ASN A 231 5.57 5.62 18.19
CA ASN A 231 5.52 5.68 16.72
C ASN A 231 6.38 4.63 16.03
N THR A 232 7.08 3.76 16.77
CA THR A 232 7.91 2.67 16.23
C THR A 232 7.59 1.32 16.88
N PRO A 233 6.32 0.86 16.80
CA PRO A 233 5.87 -0.26 17.60
C PRO A 233 6.49 -1.59 17.22
N SER A 234 6.87 -1.81 15.95
CA SER A 234 7.60 -3.03 15.58
C SER A 234 8.99 -3.08 16.25
N LEU A 235 9.67 -1.94 16.40
CA LEU A 235 10.95 -1.89 17.11
C LEU A 235 10.76 -2.21 18.59
N GLY A 236 9.81 -1.55 19.26
CA GLY A 236 9.52 -1.80 20.67
C GLY A 236 9.12 -3.26 20.94
N SER A 237 8.26 -3.82 20.08
CA SER A 237 7.87 -5.24 20.09
C SER A 237 9.08 -6.16 19.96
N HIS A 238 9.93 -5.91 18.95
CA HIS A 238 11.12 -6.73 18.69
C HIS A 238 12.11 -6.74 19.86
N ILE A 239 12.38 -5.57 20.45
CA ILE A 239 13.25 -5.44 21.63
C ILE A 239 12.67 -6.24 22.80
N ALA A 240 11.39 -6.04 23.13
CA ALA A 240 10.74 -6.73 24.23
C ALA A 240 10.78 -8.27 24.08
N LEU A 241 10.57 -8.78 22.86
CA LEU A 241 10.69 -10.21 22.56
C LEU A 241 12.12 -10.73 22.73
N LYS A 242 13.14 -9.97 22.30
CA LYS A 242 14.55 -10.35 22.47
C LYS A 242 14.98 -10.37 23.94
N LEU A 243 14.38 -9.51 24.76
CA LEU A 243 14.57 -9.46 26.20
C LEU A 243 13.74 -10.51 26.96
N ASN A 244 12.82 -11.21 26.28
CA ASN A 244 11.81 -12.10 26.87
C ASN A 244 10.87 -11.39 27.87
N ASP A 245 10.60 -10.11 27.65
CA ASP A 245 9.69 -9.31 28.47
C ASP A 245 8.29 -9.24 27.83
N ILE A 246 7.47 -10.26 28.10
CA ILE A 246 6.10 -10.34 27.54
C ILE A 246 5.20 -9.23 28.08
N GLN A 247 5.41 -8.75 29.31
CA GLN A 247 4.56 -7.71 29.89
C GLN A 247 4.79 -6.39 29.16
N ARG A 248 6.06 -6.01 28.96
CA ARG A 248 6.43 -4.85 28.16
C ARG A 248 5.97 -5.02 26.72
N TRP A 249 6.13 -6.20 26.13
CA TRP A 249 5.67 -6.50 24.78
C TRP A 249 4.16 -6.22 24.61
N VAL A 250 3.31 -6.75 25.51
CA VAL A 250 1.87 -6.49 25.50
C VAL A 250 1.58 -5.00 25.67
N ALA A 251 2.20 -4.33 26.65
CA ALA A 251 1.97 -2.92 26.91
C ALA A 251 2.33 -2.03 25.71
N THR A 252 3.50 -2.25 25.10
CA THR A 252 3.93 -1.55 23.88
C THR A 252 2.90 -1.69 22.77
N LEU A 253 2.41 -2.91 22.53
CA LEU A 253 1.45 -3.17 21.46
C LEU A 253 0.04 -2.63 21.76
N GLU A 254 -0.38 -2.60 23.04
CA GLU A 254 -1.66 -2.00 23.45
C GLU A 254 -1.64 -0.48 23.23
N ASP A 255 -0.54 0.18 23.63
CA ASP A 255 -0.37 1.63 23.54
C ASP A 255 -0.28 2.13 22.09
N SER A 256 0.27 1.31 21.19
CA SER A 256 0.47 1.65 19.79
C SER A 256 -0.55 1.03 18.84
N PHE A 257 -1.64 0.44 19.36
CA PHE A 257 -2.56 -0.34 18.54
C PHE A 257 -3.22 0.51 17.45
N GLY A 258 -3.17 0.02 16.20
CA GLY A 258 -3.73 0.69 15.03
C GLY A 258 -2.73 1.53 14.23
N LEU A 259 -1.49 1.73 14.72
CA LEU A 259 -0.45 2.41 13.96
C LEU A 259 0.14 1.52 12.85
N GLU A 260 0.44 0.26 13.17
CA GLU A 260 0.96 -0.72 12.21
C GLU A 260 0.10 -2.00 12.22
N TYR A 261 -0.18 -2.53 11.02
CA TYR A 261 -1.02 -3.73 10.88
C TYR A 261 -0.37 -4.97 11.53
N SER A 262 0.92 -5.21 11.27
CA SER A 262 1.65 -6.40 11.72
C SER A 262 1.65 -6.54 13.25
N THR A 263 1.91 -5.45 13.95
CA THR A 263 1.96 -5.41 15.42
C THR A 263 0.56 -5.48 16.05
N SER A 264 -0.43 -4.83 15.43
CA SER A 264 -1.83 -4.92 15.85
C SER A 264 -2.39 -6.35 15.66
N GLU A 265 -2.02 -7.01 14.58
CA GLU A 265 -2.33 -8.41 14.31
C GLU A 265 -1.68 -9.33 15.35
N GLN A 266 -0.39 -9.15 15.66
CA GLN A 266 0.31 -9.91 16.69
C GLN A 266 -0.37 -9.82 18.06
N LEU A 267 -0.76 -8.62 18.50
CA LEU A 267 -1.49 -8.43 19.76
C LEU A 267 -2.85 -9.12 19.75
N THR A 268 -3.59 -8.96 18.65
CA THR A 268 -4.91 -9.59 18.49
C THR A 268 -4.79 -11.11 18.58
N ASP A 269 -3.78 -11.69 17.94
CA ASP A 269 -3.49 -13.12 17.97
C ASP A 269 -3.03 -13.62 19.33
N TYR A 270 -2.28 -12.81 20.05
CA TYR A 270 -1.93 -13.08 21.45
C TYR A 270 -3.20 -13.16 22.31
N TYR A 271 -4.12 -12.20 22.18
CA TYR A 271 -5.37 -12.24 22.94
C TYR A 271 -6.28 -13.38 22.51
N PHE A 272 -6.31 -13.73 21.23
CA PHE A 272 -7.06 -14.91 20.78
C PHE A 272 -6.69 -16.18 21.55
N LYS A 273 -5.40 -16.33 21.91
CA LYS A 273 -4.89 -17.48 22.66
C LYS A 273 -5.03 -17.34 24.18
N ASN A 274 -4.92 -16.13 24.72
CA ASN A 274 -4.74 -15.90 26.16
C ASN A 274 -5.93 -15.21 26.86
N ASP A 275 -6.72 -14.40 26.16
CA ASP A 275 -7.85 -13.65 26.74
C ASP A 275 -8.93 -13.38 25.68
N LYS A 276 -10.01 -14.17 25.71
CA LYS A 276 -11.11 -14.05 24.75
C LYS A 276 -11.88 -12.73 24.83
N VAL A 277 -11.96 -12.11 26.01
CA VAL A 277 -12.69 -10.85 26.19
C VAL A 277 -11.90 -9.71 25.55
N LYS A 278 -10.58 -9.66 25.80
CA LYS A 278 -9.71 -8.69 25.12
C LYS A 278 -9.62 -8.97 23.61
N PHE A 279 -9.62 -10.23 23.20
CA PHE A 279 -9.65 -10.58 21.77
C PHE A 279 -10.84 -9.94 21.05
N ASP A 280 -12.06 -10.08 21.57
CA ASP A 280 -13.24 -9.53 20.90
C ASP A 280 -13.15 -7.99 20.78
N GLN A 281 -12.60 -7.31 21.79
CA GLN A 281 -12.38 -5.85 21.76
C GLN A 281 -11.35 -5.44 20.70
N PHE A 282 -10.19 -6.09 20.68
CA PHE A 282 -9.11 -5.76 19.75
C PHE A 282 -9.39 -6.24 18.32
N ALA A 283 -10.11 -7.35 18.13
CA ALA A 283 -10.55 -7.81 16.83
C ALA A 283 -11.48 -6.80 16.15
N PHE A 284 -12.41 -6.20 16.90
CA PHE A 284 -13.25 -5.13 16.39
C PHE A 284 -12.41 -3.93 15.96
N ARG A 285 -11.52 -3.46 16.84
CA ARG A 285 -10.63 -2.32 16.53
C ARG A 285 -9.74 -2.61 15.32
N LEU A 286 -9.16 -3.81 15.21
CA LEU A 286 -8.32 -4.23 14.09
C LEU A 286 -9.09 -4.09 12.77
N PHE A 287 -10.31 -4.61 12.74
CA PHE A 287 -11.17 -4.53 11.56
C PHE A 287 -11.57 -3.08 11.24
N THR A 288 -11.92 -2.28 12.24
CA THR A 288 -12.28 -0.87 12.04
C THR A 288 -11.13 -0.06 11.45
N VAL A 289 -9.88 -0.30 11.89
CA VAL A 289 -8.71 0.46 11.44
C VAL A 289 -8.21 -0.01 10.07
N PHE A 290 -8.13 -1.32 9.85
CA PHE A 290 -7.45 -1.88 8.66
C PHE A 290 -8.40 -2.52 7.62
N GLY A 291 -9.69 -2.60 7.91
CA GLY A 291 -10.75 -3.04 7.00
C GLY A 291 -10.44 -4.39 6.32
N SER A 292 -10.40 -4.38 4.99
CA SER A 292 -10.16 -5.57 4.16
C SER A 292 -8.90 -6.35 4.56
N LYS A 293 -7.84 -5.67 5.00
CA LYS A 293 -6.56 -6.31 5.34
C LYS A 293 -6.68 -7.24 6.55
N ALA A 294 -7.60 -6.94 7.47
CA ALA A 294 -7.82 -7.72 8.69
C ALA A 294 -8.74 -8.94 8.49
N ILE A 295 -9.48 -9.03 7.37
CA ILE A 295 -10.50 -10.05 7.16
C ILE A 295 -9.90 -11.46 7.22
N ASP A 296 -8.82 -11.69 6.47
CA ASP A 296 -8.19 -13.01 6.35
C ASP A 296 -7.68 -13.51 7.72
N ASN A 297 -7.20 -12.60 8.57
CA ASN A 297 -6.75 -12.93 9.91
C ASN A 297 -7.91 -13.22 10.88
N LEU A 298 -9.03 -12.49 10.76
CA LEU A 298 -10.11 -12.51 11.74
C LEU A 298 -11.21 -13.53 11.45
N MET A 299 -11.52 -13.81 10.18
CA MET A 299 -12.75 -14.51 9.78
C MET A 299 -12.94 -15.87 10.48
N ASP A 300 -11.87 -16.64 10.63
CA ASP A 300 -11.91 -17.96 11.27
C ASP A 300 -11.74 -17.92 12.80
N LYS A 301 -11.41 -16.75 13.35
CA LYS A 301 -11.14 -16.55 14.78
C LYS A 301 -12.32 -15.95 15.53
N VAL A 302 -13.09 -15.09 14.87
CA VAL A 302 -14.22 -14.39 15.49
C VAL A 302 -15.41 -15.34 15.71
N LYS A 303 -16.13 -15.14 16.81
CA LYS A 303 -17.35 -15.90 17.07
C LYS A 303 -18.42 -15.53 16.05
N LYS A 304 -19.03 -16.52 15.41
CA LYS A 304 -20.17 -16.33 14.52
C LYS A 304 -21.30 -15.54 15.22
N GLY A 305 -21.82 -14.54 14.52
CA GLY A 305 -22.84 -13.62 15.01
C GLY A 305 -22.35 -12.55 15.99
N SER A 306 -21.05 -12.48 16.29
CA SER A 306 -20.48 -11.33 17.01
C SER A 306 -20.54 -10.06 16.17
N ALA A 307 -20.43 -8.90 16.81
CA ALA A 307 -20.40 -7.60 16.12
C ALA A 307 -19.28 -7.52 15.07
N VAL A 308 -18.10 -8.07 15.36
CA VAL A 308 -16.98 -8.15 14.40
C VAL A 308 -17.32 -9.03 13.21
N HIS A 309 -17.91 -10.21 13.46
CA HIS A 309 -18.31 -11.12 12.39
C HIS A 309 -19.35 -10.49 11.46
N ILE A 310 -20.36 -9.82 12.03
CA ILE A 310 -21.38 -9.10 11.27
C ILE A 310 -20.72 -8.00 10.43
N ALA A 311 -19.83 -7.19 11.01
CA ALA A 311 -19.14 -6.12 10.30
C ALA A 311 -18.25 -6.63 9.14
N ILE A 312 -17.56 -7.76 9.34
CA ILE A 312 -16.78 -8.42 8.28
C ILE A 312 -17.69 -8.87 7.14
N LEU A 313 -18.81 -9.55 7.46
CA LEU A 313 -19.76 -10.01 6.45
C LEU A 313 -20.38 -8.83 5.69
N GLU A 314 -20.80 -7.77 6.38
CA GLU A 314 -21.32 -6.54 5.76
C GLU A 314 -20.30 -5.95 4.78
N HIS A 315 -19.03 -5.90 5.16
CA HIS A 315 -17.96 -5.39 4.29
C HIS A 315 -17.75 -6.26 3.05
N LEU A 316 -17.76 -7.59 3.20
CA LEU A 316 -17.69 -8.52 2.07
C LEU A 316 -18.89 -8.34 1.11
N VAL A 317 -20.07 -8.08 1.64
CA VAL A 317 -21.25 -7.78 0.83
C VAL A 317 -21.11 -6.45 0.10
N ILE A 318 -20.81 -5.37 0.82
CA ILE A 318 -20.82 -4.00 0.28
C ILE A 318 -19.70 -3.80 -0.75
N TYR A 319 -18.48 -4.23 -0.43
CA TYR A 319 -17.30 -3.93 -1.24
C TYR A 319 -16.92 -5.06 -2.21
N LYS A 320 -17.23 -6.32 -1.89
CA LYS A 320 -16.91 -7.48 -2.77
C LYS A 320 -18.14 -8.09 -3.45
N ALA A 321 -19.35 -7.58 -3.21
CA ALA A 321 -20.61 -8.10 -3.75
C ALA A 321 -20.78 -9.62 -3.52
N ASP A 322 -20.29 -10.10 -2.38
CA ASP A 322 -20.33 -11.52 -2.01
C ASP A 322 -21.73 -11.90 -1.52
N TYR A 323 -22.42 -12.70 -2.34
CA TYR A 323 -23.76 -13.16 -2.01
C TYR A 323 -23.76 -14.32 -0.99
N GLY A 324 -22.67 -15.09 -0.91
CA GLY A 324 -22.53 -16.12 0.12
C GLY A 324 -22.45 -15.50 1.51
N ALA A 325 -21.61 -14.47 1.65
CA ALA A 325 -21.53 -13.67 2.87
C ALA A 325 -22.87 -13.04 3.25
N TYR A 326 -23.64 -12.55 2.27
CA TYR A 326 -24.98 -12.01 2.50
C TYR A 326 -25.97 -13.04 3.05
N ILE A 327 -25.99 -14.27 2.50
CA ILE A 327 -26.84 -15.34 3.01
C ILE A 327 -26.50 -15.65 4.47
N GLU A 328 -25.22 -15.70 4.82
CA GLU A 328 -24.81 -15.92 6.20
C GLU A 328 -25.17 -14.74 7.10
N LEU A 329 -24.96 -13.51 6.64
CA LEU A 329 -25.27 -12.29 7.38
C LEU A 329 -26.74 -12.20 7.78
N LYS A 330 -27.66 -12.57 6.87
CA LYS A 330 -29.10 -12.62 7.13
C LYS A 330 -29.52 -13.49 8.31
N GLN A 331 -28.65 -14.37 8.80
CA GLN A 331 -28.93 -15.18 9.99
C GLN A 331 -28.81 -14.37 11.30
N TYR A 332 -28.18 -13.19 11.24
CA TYR A 332 -27.83 -12.37 12.41
C TYR A 332 -28.46 -10.98 12.40
N ILE A 333 -29.04 -10.56 11.28
CA ILE A 333 -29.67 -9.24 11.12
C ILE A 333 -31.15 -9.39 10.78
N ASP A 334 -31.93 -8.34 11.03
CA ASP A 334 -33.34 -8.33 10.67
C ASP A 334 -33.55 -8.04 9.16
N THR A 335 -34.80 -8.17 8.70
CA THR A 335 -35.16 -7.95 7.30
C THR A 335 -34.94 -6.52 6.85
N ALA A 336 -35.17 -5.52 7.71
CA ALA A 336 -34.98 -4.12 7.36
C ALA A 336 -33.49 -3.79 7.16
N GLN A 337 -32.63 -4.32 8.03
CA GLN A 337 -31.18 -4.23 7.90
C GLN A 337 -30.69 -4.93 6.62
N ALA A 338 -31.18 -6.13 6.33
CA ALA A 338 -30.80 -6.88 5.14
C ALA A 338 -31.15 -6.11 3.85
N GLU A 339 -32.32 -5.47 3.80
CA GLU A 339 -32.71 -4.61 2.69
C GLU A 339 -31.82 -3.36 2.56
N ALA A 340 -31.52 -2.69 3.68
CA ALA A 340 -30.66 -1.51 3.70
C ALA A 340 -29.26 -1.81 3.14
N ILE A 341 -28.73 -3.00 3.40
CA ILE A 341 -27.42 -3.43 2.86
C ILE A 341 -27.45 -3.53 1.33
N ILE A 342 -28.50 -4.11 0.74
CA ILE A 342 -28.63 -4.15 -0.73
C ILE A 342 -28.71 -2.73 -1.29
N ASP A 343 -29.47 -1.85 -0.62
CA ASP A 343 -29.61 -0.46 -1.01
C ASP A 343 -28.28 0.32 -0.93
N ASN A 344 -27.37 -0.07 -0.04
CA ASN A 344 -26.04 0.53 0.15
C ASN A 344 -24.94 -0.03 -0.79
N LEU A 345 -25.23 -1.04 -1.61
CA LEU A 345 -24.23 -1.54 -2.56
C LEU A 345 -23.79 -0.44 -3.53
N ASN A 346 -22.48 -0.37 -3.80
CA ASN A 346 -21.91 0.68 -4.65
C ASN A 346 -22.30 0.53 -6.13
N TYR A 347 -22.44 -0.71 -6.60
CA TYR A 347 -22.64 -1.00 -8.02
C TYR A 347 -24.08 -1.46 -8.31
N PRO A 348 -24.75 -0.86 -9.31
CA PRO A 348 -26.09 -1.28 -9.73
C PRO A 348 -26.20 -2.75 -10.12
N ASP A 349 -25.18 -3.34 -10.75
CA ASP A 349 -25.17 -4.76 -11.12
C ASP A 349 -25.16 -5.69 -9.90
N SER A 350 -24.47 -5.29 -8.83
CA SER A 350 -24.51 -6.01 -7.56
C SER A 350 -25.92 -5.97 -6.98
N LYS A 351 -26.61 -4.82 -7.02
CA LYS A 351 -28.02 -4.71 -6.59
C LYS A 351 -28.94 -5.60 -7.40
N VAL A 352 -28.77 -5.65 -8.72
CA VAL A 352 -29.52 -6.53 -9.62
C VAL A 352 -29.41 -7.99 -9.18
N LYS A 353 -28.18 -8.47 -8.97
CA LYS A 353 -27.91 -9.84 -8.51
C LYS A 353 -28.62 -10.14 -7.19
N PHE A 354 -28.54 -9.22 -6.23
CA PHE A 354 -29.12 -9.42 -4.90
C PHE A 354 -30.64 -9.36 -4.92
N TYR A 355 -31.25 -8.33 -5.53
CA TYR A 355 -32.71 -8.25 -5.65
C TYR A 355 -33.31 -9.41 -6.44
N GLY A 356 -32.62 -9.83 -7.50
CA GLY A 356 -33.03 -10.99 -8.30
C GLY A 356 -33.05 -12.29 -7.48
N LYS A 357 -31.98 -12.56 -6.73
CA LYS A 357 -31.89 -13.79 -5.90
C LYS A 357 -32.80 -13.76 -4.67
N GLU A 358 -33.00 -12.59 -4.07
CA GLU A 358 -33.94 -12.38 -2.97
C GLU A 358 -35.40 -12.29 -3.41
N ARG A 359 -35.67 -12.39 -4.71
CA ARG A 359 -37.01 -12.29 -5.31
C ARG A 359 -37.72 -10.96 -4.98
N ASN A 360 -36.96 -9.90 -4.73
CA ASN A 360 -37.50 -8.56 -4.54
C ASN A 360 -37.71 -7.88 -5.90
N PHE A 361 -38.65 -8.44 -6.68
CA PHE A 361 -38.85 -8.06 -8.07
C PHE A 361 -39.36 -6.63 -8.25
N ASP A 362 -40.04 -6.08 -7.25
CA ASP A 362 -40.53 -4.70 -7.28
C ASP A 362 -39.37 -3.70 -7.18
N LYS A 363 -38.42 -3.93 -6.26
CA LYS A 363 -37.18 -3.11 -6.19
C LYS A 363 -36.29 -3.30 -7.42
N LEU A 364 -36.19 -4.53 -7.94
CA LEU A 364 -35.46 -4.79 -9.19
C LEU A 364 -36.06 -4.02 -10.38
N GLU A 365 -37.38 -4.04 -10.53
CA GLU A 365 -38.08 -3.29 -11.57
C GLU A 365 -37.86 -1.78 -11.41
N ALA A 366 -38.00 -1.24 -10.18
CA ALA A 366 -37.76 0.16 -9.90
C ALA A 366 -36.31 0.59 -10.24
N LEU A 367 -35.33 -0.25 -9.92
CA LEU A 367 -33.91 -0.02 -10.26
C LEU A 367 -33.71 0.04 -11.77
N ILE A 368 -34.31 -0.87 -12.53
CA ILE A 368 -34.23 -0.88 -14.01
C ILE A 368 -34.86 0.39 -14.59
N HIS A 369 -36.05 0.77 -14.14
CA HIS A 369 -36.71 1.99 -14.63
C HIS A 369 -35.94 3.26 -14.26
N LYS A 370 -35.30 3.31 -13.09
CA LYS A 370 -34.42 4.43 -12.70
C LYS A 370 -33.22 4.54 -13.64
N ASN A 371 -32.51 3.44 -13.89
CA ASN A 371 -31.36 3.41 -14.80
C ASN A 371 -31.78 3.73 -16.26
N LEU A 372 -32.99 3.34 -16.67
CA LEU A 372 -33.57 3.73 -17.96
C LEU A 372 -33.94 5.22 -18.07
N LYS A 373 -34.07 5.95 -16.97
CA LYS A 373 -34.30 7.41 -16.98
C LYS A 373 -32.99 8.19 -16.92
N GLU A 374 -32.00 7.69 -16.19
CA GLU A 374 -30.70 8.34 -16.02
C GLU A 374 -29.83 8.19 -17.29
N TYR A 375 -29.01 9.20 -17.57
CA TYR A 375 -28.17 9.32 -18.79
C TYR A 375 -26.68 9.08 -18.46
N GLN A 376 -26.38 8.20 -17.52
CA GLN A 376 -24.99 7.91 -17.10
C GLN A 376 -24.52 6.59 -17.69
N SER A 377 -23.51 6.63 -18.58
CA SER A 377 -22.99 5.41 -19.25
C SER A 377 -22.12 4.55 -18.32
N PHE A 378 -21.43 5.17 -17.36
CA PHE A 378 -20.44 4.51 -16.50
C PHE A 378 -21.03 3.70 -15.33
N LEU A 379 -22.29 3.93 -14.95
CA LEU A 379 -23.03 3.18 -13.92
C LEU A 379 -24.26 2.47 -14.51
N SER A 380 -24.16 2.01 -15.76
CA SER A 380 -25.27 1.33 -16.41
C SER A 380 -25.41 -0.11 -15.92
N ILE A 381 -26.66 -0.56 -15.70
CA ILE A 381 -26.91 -1.95 -15.34
C ILE A 381 -26.77 -2.89 -16.55
N ASN A 382 -26.33 -4.11 -16.32
CA ASN A 382 -26.48 -5.21 -17.24
C ASN A 382 -27.96 -5.64 -17.31
N TYR A 383 -28.69 -4.99 -18.21
CA TYR A 383 -30.11 -5.23 -18.44
C TYR A 383 -30.44 -6.70 -18.75
N ARG A 384 -29.55 -7.41 -19.43
CA ARG A 384 -29.75 -8.83 -19.75
C ARG A 384 -29.76 -9.67 -18.48
N GLU A 385 -28.79 -9.46 -17.60
CA GLU A 385 -28.75 -10.16 -16.31
C GLU A 385 -29.94 -9.80 -15.43
N ALA A 386 -30.34 -8.53 -15.40
CA ALA A 386 -31.53 -8.11 -14.65
C ALA A 386 -32.81 -8.79 -15.11
N LEU A 387 -33.02 -8.88 -16.42
CA LEU A 387 -34.21 -9.49 -17.00
C LEU A 387 -34.26 -11.00 -16.82
N LYS A 388 -33.12 -11.71 -16.72
CA LYS A 388 -33.10 -13.16 -16.44
C LYS A 388 -33.83 -13.52 -15.15
N TYR A 389 -33.77 -12.67 -14.11
CA TYR A 389 -34.52 -12.90 -12.87
C TYR A 389 -36.02 -12.64 -13.03
N LEU A 390 -36.41 -11.67 -13.87
CA LEU A 390 -37.81 -11.30 -14.07
C LEU A 390 -38.54 -12.21 -15.05
N TYR A 391 -37.87 -12.75 -16.08
CA TYR A 391 -38.53 -13.55 -17.12
C TYR A 391 -39.33 -14.75 -16.60
N PRO A 392 -38.81 -15.57 -15.64
CA PRO A 392 -39.57 -16.71 -15.13
C PRO A 392 -40.76 -16.33 -14.24
N GLU A 393 -40.67 -15.20 -13.54
CA GLU A 393 -41.57 -14.85 -12.44
C GLU A 393 -42.61 -13.78 -12.85
N LYS A 394 -42.22 -12.82 -13.68
CA LYS A 394 -43.04 -11.72 -14.22
C LYS A 394 -42.81 -11.54 -15.73
N PRO A 395 -43.16 -12.54 -16.57
CA PRO A 395 -42.84 -12.55 -18.00
C PRO A 395 -43.37 -11.33 -18.79
N ASP A 396 -44.59 -10.89 -18.48
CA ASP A 396 -45.19 -9.74 -19.16
C ASP A 396 -44.48 -8.43 -18.84
N ALA A 397 -44.18 -8.19 -17.56
CA ALA A 397 -43.44 -7.00 -17.13
C ALA A 397 -42.00 -7.00 -17.68
N ALA A 398 -41.34 -8.15 -17.64
CA ALA A 398 -40.00 -8.33 -18.21
C ALA A 398 -39.97 -7.97 -19.71
N TRP A 399 -40.99 -8.39 -20.47
CA TRP A 399 -41.09 -8.07 -21.89
C TRP A 399 -41.34 -6.58 -22.15
N GLU A 400 -42.22 -5.94 -21.39
CA GLU A 400 -42.44 -4.49 -21.52
C GLU A 400 -41.17 -3.68 -21.21
N ILE A 401 -40.41 -4.11 -20.21
CA ILE A 401 -39.11 -3.51 -19.87
C ILE A 401 -38.09 -3.75 -21.00
N ALA A 402 -38.00 -4.97 -21.52
CA ALA A 402 -37.12 -5.31 -22.65
C ALA A 402 -37.41 -4.43 -23.87
N LYS A 403 -38.69 -4.24 -24.25
CA LYS A 403 -39.08 -3.33 -25.34
C LYS A 403 -38.61 -1.90 -25.09
N LYS A 404 -38.76 -1.37 -23.87
CA LYS A 404 -38.29 -0.03 -23.51
C LYS A 404 -36.76 0.11 -23.63
N ILE A 405 -36.01 -0.89 -23.16
CA ILE A 405 -34.55 -0.95 -23.30
C ILE A 405 -34.17 -0.92 -24.78
N ILE A 406 -34.80 -1.78 -25.59
CA ILE A 406 -34.55 -1.88 -27.03
C ILE A 406 -34.79 -0.53 -27.71
N ILE A 407 -35.95 0.10 -27.48
CA ILE A 407 -36.30 1.38 -28.08
C ILE A 407 -35.32 2.48 -27.67
N LYS A 408 -35.00 2.60 -26.37
CA LYS A 408 -34.05 3.59 -25.85
C LYS A 408 -32.67 3.42 -26.49
N LYS A 409 -32.14 2.20 -26.46
CA LYS A 409 -30.79 1.89 -26.96
C LYS A 409 -30.67 2.04 -28.47
N MET A 410 -31.68 1.62 -29.22
CA MET A 410 -31.75 1.87 -30.65
C MET A 410 -31.87 3.36 -31.01
N SER A 411 -32.32 4.21 -30.09
CA SER A 411 -32.41 5.65 -30.31
C SER A 411 -31.13 6.40 -29.94
N SER A 412 -30.37 5.93 -28.93
CA SER A 412 -29.18 6.61 -28.41
C SER A 412 -27.85 6.04 -28.93
N ASP A 413 -27.69 4.71 -28.98
CA ASP A 413 -26.39 4.05 -29.13
C ASP A 413 -26.44 2.99 -30.26
N LYS A 414 -26.27 3.42 -31.52
CA LYS A 414 -26.32 2.52 -32.69
C LYS A 414 -24.98 1.86 -33.03
N ASN A 415 -24.41 1.12 -32.08
CA ASN A 415 -23.11 0.44 -32.22
C ASN A 415 -23.22 -1.09 -32.07
N ARG A 416 -22.12 -1.80 -32.37
CA ARG A 416 -22.09 -3.27 -32.40
C ARG A 416 -22.39 -3.89 -31.03
N ASP A 417 -21.87 -3.30 -29.96
CA ASP A 417 -22.08 -3.79 -28.59
C ASP A 417 -23.55 -3.70 -28.19
N THR A 418 -24.20 -2.60 -28.57
CA THR A 418 -25.65 -2.45 -28.39
C THR A 418 -26.39 -3.51 -29.19
N TYR A 419 -26.03 -3.74 -30.45
CA TYR A 419 -26.68 -4.77 -31.26
C TYR A 419 -26.52 -6.19 -30.70
N GLN A 420 -25.34 -6.52 -30.18
CA GLN A 420 -25.08 -7.80 -29.52
C GLN A 420 -25.93 -7.95 -28.25
N MET A 421 -26.03 -6.90 -27.44
CA MET A 421 -26.89 -6.89 -26.25
C MET A 421 -28.37 -7.07 -26.60
N LEU A 422 -28.87 -6.36 -27.63
CA LEU A 422 -30.25 -6.50 -28.11
C LEU A 422 -30.53 -7.90 -28.65
N ALA A 423 -29.61 -8.48 -29.42
CA ALA A 423 -29.73 -9.85 -29.91
C ALA A 423 -29.80 -10.85 -28.74
N GLY A 424 -28.96 -10.68 -27.72
CA GLY A 424 -29.01 -11.48 -26.50
C GLY A 424 -30.34 -11.35 -25.74
N LEU A 425 -30.86 -10.13 -25.59
CA LEU A 425 -32.15 -9.87 -24.94
C LEU A 425 -33.32 -10.53 -25.67
N LEU A 426 -33.36 -10.43 -26.99
CA LEU A 426 -34.40 -11.03 -27.83
C LEU A 426 -34.29 -12.57 -27.84
N GLY A 427 -33.07 -13.10 -27.81
CA GLY A 427 -32.81 -14.55 -27.66
C GLY A 427 -33.36 -15.09 -26.35
N ASP A 428 -33.05 -14.42 -25.24
CA ASP A 428 -33.56 -14.80 -23.92
C ASP A 428 -35.11 -14.67 -23.88
N ALA A 429 -35.67 -13.57 -24.38
CA ALA A 429 -37.11 -13.36 -24.46
C ALA A 429 -37.84 -14.47 -25.26
N LYS A 430 -37.26 -14.90 -26.38
CA LYS A 430 -37.81 -15.98 -27.22
C LYS A 430 -37.84 -17.33 -26.49
N HIS A 431 -36.89 -17.56 -25.57
CA HIS A 431 -36.81 -18.80 -24.80
C HIS A 431 -37.80 -18.84 -23.63
N TYR A 432 -37.95 -17.74 -22.89
CA TYR A 432 -38.72 -17.73 -21.64
C TYR A 432 -40.21 -17.36 -21.79
N LEU A 433 -40.60 -16.67 -22.86
CA LEU A 433 -41.95 -16.10 -22.97
C LEU A 433 -42.93 -17.01 -23.72
N LYS A 434 -44.16 -17.12 -23.20
CA LYS A 434 -45.35 -17.57 -23.95
C LYS A 434 -45.75 -16.60 -25.10
N LYS A 435 -45.02 -15.49 -25.25
CA LYS A 435 -45.26 -14.38 -26.20
C LYS A 435 -44.37 -14.43 -27.44
N GLN A 436 -43.97 -15.63 -27.88
CA GLN A 436 -43.13 -15.79 -29.07
C GLN A 436 -43.59 -15.00 -30.30
N PRO A 437 -44.90 -14.85 -30.62
CA PRO A 437 -45.33 -14.04 -31.75
C PRO A 437 -44.92 -12.56 -31.64
N GLU A 438 -45.01 -11.98 -30.43
CA GLU A 438 -44.68 -10.57 -30.19
C GLU A 438 -43.16 -10.34 -30.22
N VAL A 439 -42.40 -11.28 -29.66
CA VAL A 439 -40.93 -11.26 -29.75
C VAL A 439 -40.48 -11.37 -31.21
N GLN A 440 -41.10 -12.28 -31.97
CA GLN A 440 -40.80 -12.46 -33.40
C GLN A 440 -41.15 -11.20 -34.21
N GLN A 441 -42.25 -10.53 -33.89
CA GLN A 441 -42.59 -9.27 -34.55
C GLN A 441 -41.51 -8.20 -34.32
N VAL A 442 -41.06 -8.02 -33.07
CA VAL A 442 -39.98 -7.06 -32.76
C VAL A 442 -38.66 -7.43 -33.47
N ILE A 443 -38.33 -8.72 -33.55
CA ILE A 443 -37.16 -9.20 -34.32
C ILE A 443 -37.32 -8.80 -35.79
N MET A 444 -38.48 -9.03 -36.40
CA MET A 444 -38.75 -8.69 -37.80
C MET A 444 -38.69 -7.18 -38.05
N ASP A 445 -39.25 -6.37 -37.16
CA ASP A 445 -39.25 -4.91 -37.26
C ASP A 445 -37.82 -4.34 -37.21
N LEU A 446 -36.99 -4.87 -36.28
CA LEU A 446 -35.58 -4.48 -36.16
C LEU A 446 -34.73 -4.99 -37.33
N TYR A 447 -34.95 -6.22 -37.79
CA TYR A 447 -34.25 -6.78 -38.95
C TYR A 447 -34.62 -6.05 -40.25
N GLY A 448 -35.87 -5.58 -40.36
CA GLY A 448 -36.39 -4.77 -41.47
C GLY A 448 -36.13 -3.26 -41.34
N HIS A 449 -35.45 -2.81 -40.29
CA HIS A 449 -35.23 -1.39 -39.99
C HIS A 449 -34.59 -0.62 -41.16
N ARG A 450 -35.03 0.62 -41.40
CA ARG A 450 -34.44 1.56 -42.38
C ARG A 450 -33.89 2.82 -41.69
N PRO A 451 -32.65 3.27 -42.01
CA PRO A 451 -31.69 2.65 -42.94
C PRO A 451 -31.23 1.26 -42.45
N ASN A 452 -30.78 0.42 -43.39
CA ASN A 452 -30.32 -0.94 -43.09
C ASN A 452 -29.18 -0.90 -42.06
N LEU A 453 -29.22 -1.83 -41.10
CA LEU A 453 -28.19 -1.99 -40.07
C LEU A 453 -27.51 -3.37 -40.23
N PRO A 454 -26.49 -3.51 -41.10
CA PRO A 454 -25.85 -4.81 -41.40
C PRO A 454 -25.29 -5.49 -40.15
N ALA A 455 -24.63 -4.73 -39.27
CA ALA A 455 -24.07 -5.27 -38.04
C ALA A 455 -25.13 -5.87 -37.11
N LEU A 456 -26.32 -5.25 -36.99
CA LEU A 456 -27.44 -5.79 -36.22
C LEU A 456 -27.96 -7.11 -36.82
N LYS A 457 -28.07 -7.19 -38.15
CA LYS A 457 -28.46 -8.41 -38.87
C LYS A 457 -27.48 -9.55 -38.61
N ASP A 458 -26.18 -9.25 -38.62
CA ASP A 458 -25.15 -10.25 -38.35
C ASP A 458 -25.23 -10.77 -36.91
N GLU A 459 -25.42 -9.89 -35.91
CA GLU A 459 -25.60 -10.33 -34.52
C GLU A 459 -26.90 -11.14 -34.34
N PHE A 460 -27.99 -10.82 -35.07
CA PHE A 460 -29.22 -11.62 -35.05
C PHE A 460 -29.03 -13.03 -35.64
N ARG A 461 -28.24 -13.17 -36.72
CA ARG A 461 -27.90 -14.48 -37.29
C ARG A 461 -27.05 -15.31 -36.32
N LYS A 462 -26.02 -14.68 -35.72
CA LYS A 462 -25.18 -15.34 -34.70
C LYS A 462 -25.99 -15.81 -33.49
N ALA A 463 -26.99 -15.04 -33.08
CA ALA A 463 -27.89 -15.39 -31.98
C ALA A 463 -29.00 -16.39 -32.37
N GLY A 464 -29.04 -16.87 -33.63
CA GLY A 464 -30.06 -17.82 -34.11
C GLY A 464 -31.48 -17.24 -34.15
N LEU A 465 -31.61 -15.91 -34.20
CA LEU A 465 -32.91 -15.23 -34.26
C LEU A 465 -33.49 -15.24 -35.67
N MET A 466 -32.61 -15.26 -36.68
CA MET A 466 -32.94 -15.27 -38.10
C MET A 466 -32.00 -16.25 -38.81
N THR A 467 -32.56 -17.08 -39.68
CA THR A 467 -31.81 -17.97 -40.59
C THR A 467 -31.39 -17.26 -41.85
#